data_AF-X1JXT7-F1
#
_entry.id   AF-X1JXT7-F1
#
_cell.length_a   1.000
_cell.length_b   1.000
_cell.length_c   1.000
_cell.angle_alpha   90.00
_cell.angle_beta   90.00
_cell.angle_gamma   90.00
#
_symmetry.space_group_name_H-M   'P 1'
#
loop_
_entity.id
_entity.type
_entity.pdbx_description
1 polymer ?
#
loop_
_entity_poly.entity_id
_entity_poly.type
_entity_poly.pdbx_seq_one_letter_code
_entity_poly.pdbx_strand_id
1 'polypeptide(L)'
;SPSLAVLWKEEMINIPCDVTGRFNIHAYLKKMYYTYCRDGDMFTIFADGGIQAIEGDQVGTPYGKKKAEHFDVISGVAISKESKKVIGYYIGKPNKWGYIANESVQRYTADVVHHIFNSDRFSCTRGEPALISAVDMIDKLFGYIDAELVAAKI
;
A
#
# COMPACT_ATOMS: atom_id res chain seq x y z
N SER A 1 24.75 -29.28 6.49
CA SER A 1 23.51 -29.94 6.02
C SER A 1 22.35 -28.97 6.16
N PRO A 2 21.45 -28.85 5.18
CA PRO A 2 20.25 -28.03 5.32
C PRO A 2 19.42 -28.50 6.52
N SER A 3 18.71 -27.58 7.17
CA SER A 3 17.87 -27.92 8.33
C SER A 3 16.62 -28.69 7.88
N LEU A 4 16.02 -29.49 8.78
CA LEU A 4 14.76 -30.21 8.50
C LEU A 4 13.63 -29.28 8.04
N ALA A 5 13.62 -28.02 8.52
CA ALA A 5 12.66 -27.01 8.09
C ALA A 5 12.87 -26.57 6.64
N VAL A 6 14.11 -26.54 6.15
CA VAL A 6 14.43 -26.21 4.74
C VAL A 6 13.98 -27.34 3.82
N LEU A 7 14.35 -28.58 4.16
CA LEU A 7 13.96 -29.77 3.39
C LEU A 7 12.44 -29.94 3.33
N TRP A 8 11.74 -29.68 4.44
CA TRP A 8 10.28 -29.69 4.47
C TRP A 8 9.65 -28.60 3.60
N LYS A 9 10.26 -27.40 3.56
CA LYS A 9 9.78 -26.27 2.75
C LYS A 9 9.92 -26.53 1.24
N GLU A 10 10.95 -27.27 0.84
CA GLU A 10 11.19 -27.64 -0.57
C GLU A 10 10.08 -28.56 -1.12
N GLU A 11 9.48 -29.39 -0.29
CA GLU A 11 8.37 -30.30 -0.65
C GLU A 11 6.99 -29.61 -0.61
N MET A 12 6.89 -28.35 -0.16
CA MET A 12 5.61 -27.64 -0.10
C MET A 12 5.17 -27.18 -1.49
N ILE A 13 3.96 -27.60 -1.90
CA ILE A 13 3.33 -27.12 -3.14
C ILE A 13 2.99 -25.62 -3.07
N ASN A 14 2.69 -25.11 -1.87
CA ASN A 14 2.34 -23.71 -1.61
C ASN A 14 3.30 -23.08 -0.60
N ILE A 15 4.51 -22.79 -1.04
CA ILE A 15 5.53 -22.13 -0.20
C ILE A 15 5.08 -20.69 0.10
N PRO A 16 4.95 -20.29 1.37
CA PRO A 16 4.70 -18.90 1.71
C PRO A 16 5.89 -18.02 1.32
N CYS A 17 5.61 -16.90 0.67
CA CYS A 17 6.62 -15.92 0.26
C CYS A 17 6.68 -14.71 1.20
N ASP A 18 5.63 -14.47 1.96
CA ASP A 18 5.55 -13.31 2.82
C ASP A 18 6.02 -13.58 4.26
N VAL A 19 6.44 -12.52 4.96
CA VAL A 19 6.96 -12.60 6.34
C VAL A 19 5.96 -13.14 7.36
N THR A 20 4.65 -13.11 7.06
CA THR A 20 3.61 -13.64 7.95
C THR A 20 3.23 -15.09 7.64
N GLY A 21 3.75 -15.65 6.54
CA GLY A 21 3.46 -17.02 6.10
C GLY A 21 2.05 -17.23 5.54
N ARG A 22 1.32 -16.15 5.20
CA ARG A 22 -0.10 -16.21 4.79
C ARG A 22 -0.31 -16.37 3.29
N PHE A 23 0.64 -15.91 2.48
CA PHE A 23 0.52 -15.83 1.04
C PHE A 23 1.66 -16.59 0.36
N ASN A 24 1.31 -17.45 -0.59
CA ASN A 24 2.24 -17.83 -1.64
C ASN A 24 2.35 -16.68 -2.66
N ILE A 25 3.30 -16.80 -3.59
CA ILE A 25 3.56 -15.73 -4.56
C ILE A 25 2.36 -15.42 -5.47
N HIS A 26 1.55 -16.43 -5.83
CA HIS A 26 0.36 -16.24 -6.65
C HIS A 26 -0.72 -15.43 -5.92
N ALA A 27 -0.99 -15.78 -4.66
CA ALA A 27 -1.93 -15.05 -3.83
C ALA A 27 -1.45 -13.62 -3.57
N TYR A 28 -0.15 -13.44 -3.35
CA TYR A 28 0.49 -12.13 -3.20
C TYR A 28 0.26 -11.25 -4.43
N LEU A 29 0.64 -11.73 -5.62
CA LEU A 29 0.51 -10.97 -6.87
C LEU A 29 -0.96 -10.65 -7.20
N LYS A 30 -1.88 -11.59 -6.93
CA LYS A 30 -3.31 -11.35 -7.12
C LYS A 30 -3.83 -10.25 -6.20
N LYS A 31 -3.42 -10.26 -4.91
CA LYS A 31 -3.80 -9.23 -3.94
C LYS A 31 -3.19 -7.88 -4.30
N MET A 32 -1.91 -7.86 -4.66
CA MET A 32 -1.21 -6.69 -5.16
C MET A 32 -1.97 -6.01 -6.31
N TYR A 33 -2.38 -6.79 -7.31
CA TYR A 33 -3.11 -6.26 -8.45
C TYR A 33 -4.45 -5.63 -8.05
N TYR A 34 -5.22 -6.30 -7.18
CA TYR A 34 -6.50 -5.75 -6.73
C TYR A 34 -6.35 -4.51 -5.84
N THR A 35 -5.35 -4.48 -4.96
CA THR A 35 -5.03 -3.29 -4.16
C THR A 35 -4.62 -2.13 -5.06
N TYR A 36 -3.78 -2.38 -6.06
CA TYR A 36 -3.44 -1.37 -7.08
C TYR A 36 -4.69 -0.84 -7.82
N CYS A 37 -5.61 -1.71 -8.23
CA CYS A 37 -6.84 -1.27 -8.88
C CYS A 37 -7.76 -0.45 -7.96
N ARG A 38 -7.86 -0.85 -6.68
CA ARG A 38 -8.74 -0.23 -5.66
C ARG A 38 -8.20 1.10 -5.15
N ASP A 39 -6.91 1.14 -4.81
CA ASP A 39 -6.29 2.25 -4.07
C ASP A 39 -5.38 3.10 -4.95
N GLY A 40 -4.97 2.58 -6.12
CA GLY A 40 -4.03 3.23 -7.03
C GLY A 40 -2.57 2.90 -6.76
N ASP A 41 -2.24 2.37 -5.58
CA ASP A 41 -0.87 2.00 -5.22
C ASP A 41 -0.77 0.80 -4.28
N MET A 42 0.45 0.26 -4.19
CA MET A 42 0.83 -0.81 -3.28
C MET A 42 2.33 -0.73 -2.97
N PHE A 43 2.71 -1.12 -1.75
CA PHE A 43 4.09 -1.14 -1.27
C PHE A 43 4.53 -2.56 -0.86
N THR A 44 5.66 -3.01 -1.38
CA THR A 44 6.32 -4.24 -0.92
C THR A 44 7.59 -3.88 -0.17
N ILE A 45 7.73 -4.35 1.07
CA ILE A 45 9.02 -4.30 1.77
C ILE A 45 9.76 -5.60 1.50
N PHE A 46 11.01 -5.51 1.07
CA PHE A 46 11.93 -6.64 1.04
C PHE A 46 12.61 -6.75 2.40
N ALA A 47 12.24 -7.77 3.17
CA ALA A 47 12.76 -8.01 4.51
C ALA A 47 13.58 -9.30 4.56
N ASP A 48 14.39 -9.43 5.61
CA ASP A 48 15.12 -10.65 5.90
C ASP A 48 14.12 -11.79 6.21
N GLY A 49 13.92 -12.67 5.23
CA GLY A 49 13.01 -13.83 5.35
C GLY A 49 11.79 -13.80 4.42
N GLY A 50 11.58 -12.72 3.65
CA GLY A 50 10.53 -12.70 2.64
C GLY A 50 10.06 -11.29 2.26
N ILE A 51 8.91 -11.23 1.61
CA ILE A 51 8.26 -9.96 1.25
C ILE A 51 7.19 -9.59 2.27
N GLN A 52 6.93 -8.30 2.44
CA GLN A 52 5.80 -7.83 3.24
C GLN A 52 4.94 -6.92 2.39
N ALA A 53 3.68 -7.34 2.17
CA ALA A 53 2.67 -6.50 1.56
C ALA A 53 2.28 -5.40 2.54
N ILE A 54 2.26 -4.16 2.03
CA ILE A 54 1.83 -2.97 2.75
C ILE A 54 0.76 -2.29 1.88
N GLU A 55 -0.42 -2.13 2.46
CA GLU A 55 -1.52 -1.41 1.83
C GLU A 55 -1.24 0.10 1.81
N GLY A 56 -1.84 0.82 0.86
CA GLY A 56 -1.60 2.24 0.69
C GLY A 56 -2.02 3.10 1.90
N ASP A 57 -3.03 2.66 2.65
CA ASP A 57 -3.48 3.32 3.88
C ASP A 57 -2.43 3.23 5.00
N GLN A 58 -1.58 2.21 4.96
CA GLN A 58 -0.48 2.03 5.92
C GLN A 58 0.72 2.95 5.66
N VAL A 59 0.70 3.72 4.57
CA VAL A 59 1.76 4.68 4.23
C VAL A 59 1.21 6.09 4.39
N GLY A 60 1.78 6.85 5.32
CA GLY A 60 1.19 8.12 5.74
C GLY A 60 2.18 9.06 6.42
N THR A 61 1.87 10.35 6.37
CA THR A 61 2.73 11.38 6.96
C THR A 61 2.60 11.34 8.49
N PRO A 62 3.70 11.16 9.24
CA PRO A 62 3.65 11.19 10.70
C PRO A 62 3.18 12.55 11.23
N TYR A 63 2.22 12.55 12.14
CA TYR A 63 1.72 13.78 12.77
C TYR A 63 2.65 14.27 13.89
N GLY A 64 2.74 15.59 14.08
CA GLY A 64 3.45 16.20 15.22
C GLY A 64 4.98 16.23 15.13
N LYS A 65 5.59 15.83 14.00
CA LYS A 65 7.04 15.95 13.82
C LYS A 65 7.47 17.36 13.39
N LYS A 66 8.61 17.79 13.91
CA LYS A 66 9.35 18.94 13.36
C LYS A 66 9.69 18.65 11.89
N LYS A 67 9.51 19.63 11.01
CA LYS A 67 9.87 19.51 9.59
C LYS A 67 11.33 19.09 9.48
N ALA A 68 11.59 18.06 8.69
CA ALA A 68 12.94 17.61 8.43
C ALA A 68 13.71 18.67 7.62
N GLU A 69 15.00 18.77 7.90
CA GLU A 69 15.86 19.76 7.25
C GLU A 69 16.13 19.38 5.79
N HIS A 70 16.48 18.11 5.54
CA HIS A 70 17.01 17.65 4.24
C HIS A 70 15.98 16.98 3.31
N PHE A 71 14.76 16.74 3.78
CA PHE A 71 13.72 16.09 3.00
C PHE A 71 12.32 16.61 3.35
N ASP A 72 11.40 16.47 2.41
CA ASP A 72 9.97 16.68 2.61
C ASP A 72 9.27 15.32 2.73
N VAL A 73 8.17 15.27 3.49
CA VAL A 73 7.33 14.07 3.60
C VAL A 73 5.97 14.39 3.03
N ILE A 74 5.61 13.73 1.93
CA ILE A 74 4.34 13.90 1.24
C ILE A 74 3.65 12.55 1.22
N SER A 75 2.48 12.45 1.84
CA SER A 75 1.68 11.22 1.91
C SER A 75 2.46 9.98 2.34
N GLY A 76 3.38 10.15 3.31
CA GLY A 76 4.24 9.09 3.83
C GLY A 76 5.52 8.80 3.02
N VAL A 77 5.74 9.47 1.89
CA VAL A 77 6.96 9.32 1.07
C VAL A 77 7.94 10.44 1.39
N ALA A 78 9.18 10.07 1.73
CA ALA A 78 10.26 11.01 2.01
C ALA A 78 11.02 11.34 0.73
N ILE A 79 11.10 12.62 0.38
CA ILE A 79 11.74 13.13 -0.84
C ILE A 79 12.85 14.09 -0.47
N SER A 80 14.07 13.80 -0.92
CA SER A 80 15.23 14.68 -0.70
C SER A 80 14.97 16.07 -1.29
N LYS A 81 15.21 17.12 -0.49
CA LYS A 81 15.07 18.51 -0.96
C LYS A 81 16.09 18.87 -2.02
N GLU A 82 17.29 18.30 -1.91
CA GLU A 82 18.41 18.51 -2.81
C GLU A 82 18.24 17.73 -4.12
N SER A 83 18.12 16.40 -4.02
CA SER A 83 18.14 15.53 -5.21
C SER A 83 16.76 15.29 -5.82
N LYS A 84 15.67 15.65 -5.12
CA LYS A 84 14.28 15.32 -5.46
C LYS A 84 13.98 13.82 -5.59
N LYS A 85 14.91 12.96 -5.19
CA LYS A 85 14.73 11.51 -5.18
C LYS A 85 13.93 11.07 -3.95
N VAL A 86 13.16 10.00 -4.11
CA VAL A 86 12.59 9.27 -2.98
C VAL A 86 13.73 8.61 -2.20
N ILE A 87 13.77 8.87 -0.90
CA ILE A 87 14.80 8.35 0.00
C ILE A 87 14.25 7.39 1.06
N GLY A 88 12.93 7.34 1.23
CA GLY A 88 12.31 6.39 2.13
C GLY A 88 10.81 6.56 2.29
N TYR A 89 10.25 5.73 3.17
CA TYR A 89 8.82 5.59 3.40
C TYR A 89 8.53 5.52 4.91
N TYR A 90 7.38 6.08 5.28
CA TYR A 90 6.83 6.03 6.63
C TYR A 90 5.64 5.07 6.64
N ILE A 91 5.77 3.96 7.36
CA ILE A 91 4.82 2.85 7.35
C ILE A 91 4.30 2.63 8.77
N GLY A 92 3.00 2.44 8.92
CA GLY A 92 2.34 2.19 10.20
C GLY A 92 0.82 2.20 10.05
N LYS A 93 0.10 2.14 11.16
CA LYS A 93 -1.36 2.08 11.10
C LYS A 93 -1.94 3.49 11.05
N PRO A 94 -2.70 3.85 10.00
CA PRO A 94 -3.35 5.16 9.94
C PRO A 94 -4.46 5.23 10.98
N ASN A 95 -4.68 6.43 11.52
CA ASN A 95 -5.89 6.76 12.23
C ASN A 95 -7.04 7.05 11.24
N LYS A 96 -8.23 7.33 11.75
CA LYS A 96 -9.43 7.64 10.93
C LYS A 96 -9.28 8.82 9.96
N TRP A 97 -8.21 9.60 10.07
CA TRP A 97 -7.89 10.76 9.22
C TRP A 97 -6.70 10.51 8.29
N GLY A 98 -6.18 9.27 8.22
CA GLY A 98 -5.04 8.91 7.38
C GLY A 98 -3.67 9.28 7.96
N TYR A 99 -3.59 9.79 9.19
CA TYR A 99 -2.30 10.09 9.84
C TYR A 99 -1.81 8.89 10.64
N ILE A 100 -0.50 8.67 10.64
CA ILE A 100 0.10 7.60 11.44
C ILE A 100 0.65 8.18 12.75
N ALA A 101 0.26 7.58 13.87
CA ALA A 101 0.73 7.95 15.19
C ALA A 101 2.24 7.73 15.29
N ASN A 102 2.98 8.76 15.71
CA ASN A 102 4.44 8.81 15.64
C ASN A 102 5.14 7.63 16.33
N GLU A 103 4.59 7.15 17.46
CA GLU A 103 5.12 6.03 18.23
C GLU A 103 4.95 4.64 17.56
N SER A 104 4.11 4.54 16.54
CA SER A 104 3.84 3.31 15.79
C SER A 104 4.44 3.29 14.38
N VAL A 105 5.16 4.36 14.01
CA VAL A 105 5.72 4.56 12.67
C VAL A 105 7.07 3.85 12.54
N GLN A 106 7.14 2.96 11.56
CA GLN A 106 8.39 2.38 11.07
C GLN A 106 8.89 3.17 9.85
N ARG A 107 10.22 3.19 9.68
CA ARG A 107 10.88 3.91 8.59
C ARG A 107 11.67 2.92 7.77
N TYR A 108 11.47 2.97 6.46
CA TYR A 108 12.17 2.13 5.50
C TYR A 108 12.88 3.01 4.48
N THR A 109 14.10 2.63 4.12
CA THR A 109 14.85 3.28 3.05
C THR A 109 14.27 2.88 1.70
N ALA A 110 14.47 3.72 0.68
CA ALA A 110 13.85 3.50 -0.63
C ALA A 110 14.36 2.23 -1.34
N ASP A 111 15.56 1.75 -1.01
CA ASP A 111 16.18 0.55 -1.60
C ASP A 111 15.51 -0.76 -1.17
N VAL A 112 14.80 -0.77 -0.03
CA VAL A 112 14.10 -1.96 0.47
C VAL A 112 12.60 -1.93 0.22
N VAL A 113 12.07 -0.90 -0.46
CA VAL A 113 10.64 -0.75 -0.73
C VAL A 113 10.37 -0.68 -2.22
N HIS A 114 9.60 -1.63 -2.74
CA HIS A 114 9.02 -1.52 -4.08
C HIS A 114 7.66 -0.85 -4.00
N HIS A 115 7.59 0.38 -4.50
CA HIS A 115 6.36 1.15 -4.61
C HIS A 115 5.84 1.10 -6.04
N ILE A 116 4.72 0.42 -6.25
CA ILE A 116 4.02 0.34 -7.54
C ILE A 116 2.80 1.25 -7.45
N PHE A 117 2.65 2.18 -8.38
CA PHE A 117 1.54 3.11 -8.35
C PHE A 117 1.11 3.60 -9.74
N ASN A 118 -0.18 3.89 -9.86
CA ASN A 118 -0.79 4.48 -11.03
C ASN A 118 -0.66 6.00 -10.95
N SER A 119 0.35 6.55 -11.63
CA SER A 119 0.59 7.99 -11.60
C SER A 119 -0.21 8.73 -12.67
N ASP A 120 -1.17 9.56 -12.26
CA ASP A 120 -1.85 10.51 -13.15
C ASP A 120 -0.92 11.67 -13.58
N ARG A 121 0.05 12.04 -12.73
CA ARG A 121 0.93 13.20 -12.96
C ARG A 121 2.35 12.96 -12.45
N PHE A 122 3.34 13.55 -13.12
CA PHE A 122 4.75 13.42 -12.72
C PHE A 122 5.07 13.88 -11.29
N SER A 123 4.26 14.77 -10.72
CA SER A 123 4.44 15.27 -9.35
C SER A 123 3.76 14.42 -8.27
N CYS A 124 2.96 13.43 -8.65
CA CYS A 124 2.27 12.56 -7.71
C CYS A 124 3.27 11.66 -6.99
N THR A 125 3.09 11.53 -5.68
CA THR A 125 3.93 10.69 -4.80
C THR A 125 3.25 9.38 -4.44
N ARG A 126 1.99 9.23 -4.86
CA ARG A 126 1.04 8.14 -4.58
C ARG A 126 0.19 7.92 -5.82
N GLY A 127 -0.47 6.79 -5.91
CA GLY A 127 -1.28 6.43 -7.07
C GLY A 127 -2.73 6.87 -6.96
N GLU A 128 -3.41 6.85 -8.11
CA GLU A 128 -4.85 7.07 -8.20
C GLU A 128 -5.58 5.76 -8.56
N PRO A 129 -6.69 5.41 -7.89
CA PRO A 129 -7.47 4.22 -8.20
C PRO A 129 -7.79 4.10 -9.69
N ALA A 130 -7.66 2.89 -10.23
CA ALA A 130 -7.90 2.66 -11.66
C ALA A 130 -9.37 2.94 -12.06
N LEU A 131 -10.30 2.84 -11.11
CA LEU A 131 -11.73 3.08 -11.32
C LEU A 131 -12.19 4.51 -10.99
N ILE A 132 -11.27 5.42 -10.65
CA ILE A 132 -11.62 6.79 -10.23
C ILE A 132 -12.50 7.52 -11.26
N SER A 133 -12.23 7.31 -12.55
CA SER A 133 -12.98 7.90 -13.66
C SER A 133 -14.41 7.38 -13.79
N ALA A 134 -14.71 6.23 -13.18
CA ALA A 134 -16.01 5.59 -13.19
C ALA A 134 -16.82 5.83 -11.89
N VAL A 135 -16.22 6.43 -10.86
CA VAL A 135 -16.85 6.62 -9.54
C VAL A 135 -18.17 7.40 -9.67
N ASP A 136 -18.19 8.51 -10.41
CA ASP A 136 -19.40 9.29 -10.64
C ASP A 136 -20.54 8.50 -11.29
N MET A 137 -20.20 7.56 -12.18
CA MET A 137 -21.17 6.69 -12.84
C MET A 137 -21.69 5.62 -11.88
N ILE A 138 -20.80 5.04 -11.08
CA ILE A 138 -21.13 4.05 -10.05
C ILE A 138 -22.07 4.67 -9.00
N ASP A 139 -21.78 5.88 -8.53
CA ASP A 139 -22.61 6.59 -7.55
C ASP A 139 -24.02 6.88 -8.10
N LYS A 140 -24.11 7.31 -9.36
CA LYS A 140 -25.41 7.50 -10.03
C LYS A 140 -26.19 6.20 -10.15
N LEU A 141 -25.52 5.10 -10.51
CA LEU A 141 -26.15 3.79 -10.61
C LEU A 141 -26.74 3.36 -9.27
N PHE A 142 -26.00 3.50 -8.17
CA PHE A 142 -26.51 3.22 -6.83
C PHE A 142 -27.68 4.13 -6.46
N GLY A 143 -27.62 5.41 -6.80
CA GLY A 143 -28.76 6.33 -6.62
C GLY A 143 -30.03 5.86 -7.34
N TYR A 144 -29.92 5.33 -8.56
CA TYR A 144 -31.08 4.77 -9.26
C TYR A 144 -31.60 3.48 -8.63
N ILE A 145 -30.69 2.57 -8.23
CA ILE A 145 -31.08 1.34 -7.52
C ILE A 145 -31.85 1.66 -6.24
N ASP A 146 -31.37 2.64 -5.47
CA ASP A 146 -32.04 3.06 -4.23
C ASP A 146 -33.40 3.70 -4.51
N ALA A 147 -33.53 4.51 -5.56
CA ALA A 147 -34.80 5.10 -5.96
C ALA A 147 -35.84 4.04 -6.36
N GLU A 148 -35.43 3.04 -7.15
CA GLU A 148 -36.29 1.91 -7.55
C GLU A 148 -36.68 1.05 -6.33
N LEU A 149 -35.76 0.79 -5.40
CA LEU A 149 -36.05 0.05 -4.17
C LEU A 149 -37.06 0.79 -3.27
N VAL A 150 -37.02 2.11 -3.24
CA VAL A 150 -38.02 2.93 -2.53
C VAL A 150 -39.37 2.86 -3.25
N ALA A 151 -39.39 3.00 -4.58
CA ALA A 151 -40.62 2.92 -5.37
C ALA A 151 -41.30 1.56 -5.26
N ALA A 152 -40.53 0.46 -5.20
CA ALA A 152 -41.05 -0.90 -5.06
C ALA A 152 -41.58 -1.24 -3.65
N LYS A 153 -41.31 -0.41 -2.63
CA LYS A 153 -41.82 -0.58 -1.25
C LYS A 153 -43.15 0.14 -0.98
N ILE A 154 -43.58 1.01 -1.89
CA ILE A 154 -44.82 1.80 -1.81
C ILE A 154 -45.90 1.10 -2.63
#